data_AF-A0A382KGX8-F1
#
_entry.id   AF-A0A382KGX8-F1
#
_cell.length_a   1.000
_cell.length_b   1.000
_cell.length_c   1.000
_cell.angle_alpha   90.00
_cell.angle_beta   90.00
_cell.angle_gamma   90.00
#
_symmetry.space_group_name_H-M   'P 1'
#
loop_
_entity.id
_entity.type
_entity.pdbx_description
1 polymer ?
#
loop_
_entity_poly.entity_id
_entity_poly.type
_entity_poly.pdbx_seq_one_letter_code
_entity_poly.pdbx_strand_id
1 'polypeptide(L)'
;MRILYQSYVDYEHGKVYWDKLRPFLEASVLPNTDITIEGITPHDSFAHALVEMRCAREMICNVIQAERDGYDAVIVGHFQDAGLYEARSTVDIPVIGLGESSMLYCCQLAQRIGIVTINPRFTPWFRHQIRKYGL
;
A
#
# COMPACT_ATOMS: atom_id res chain seq x y z
N MET A 1 4.59 13.25 -13.92
CA MET A 1 3.64 12.39 -13.22
C MET A 1 3.87 12.54 -11.72
N ARG A 2 2.84 12.86 -10.95
CA ARG A 2 2.88 12.96 -9.48
C ARG A 2 2.19 11.74 -8.90
N ILE A 3 2.90 10.95 -8.11
CA ILE A 3 2.36 9.75 -7.47
C ILE A 3 2.37 9.95 -5.96
N LEU A 4 1.27 9.60 -5.31
CA LEU A 4 1.24 9.48 -3.85
C LEU A 4 1.62 8.05 -3.45
N TYR A 5 2.61 7.91 -2.58
CA TYR A 5 2.85 6.67 -1.85
C TYR A 5 2.20 6.77 -0.47
N GLN A 6 1.10 6.03 -0.28
CA GLN A 6 0.34 6.03 0.95
C GLN A 6 0.89 4.99 1.93
N SER A 7 1.68 5.45 2.89
CA SER A 7 2.22 4.67 4.00
C SER A 7 1.20 4.51 5.13
N TYR A 8 1.17 3.35 5.79
CA TYR A 8 0.30 3.10 6.95
C TYR A 8 0.94 3.51 8.28
N VAL A 9 2.21 3.94 8.22
CA VAL A 9 2.93 4.54 9.33
C VAL A 9 3.36 5.96 8.98
N ASP A 10 3.28 6.85 9.96
CA ASP A 10 3.85 8.20 9.86
C ASP A 10 5.38 8.17 9.98
N TYR A 11 6.03 9.30 9.67
CA TYR A 11 7.49 9.39 9.71
C TYR A 11 8.07 9.19 11.11
N GLU A 12 7.41 9.69 12.16
CA GLU A 12 7.93 9.62 13.53
C GLU A 12 8.04 8.16 14.01
N HIS A 13 7.04 7.35 13.70
CA HIS A 13 6.98 5.94 14.08
C HIS A 13 7.58 5.00 13.04
N GLY A 14 7.69 5.46 11.79
CA GLY A 14 8.21 4.71 10.64
C GLY A 14 9.58 5.16 10.15
N LYS A 15 10.33 5.99 10.90
CA LYS A 15 11.55 6.69 10.43
C LYS A 15 12.53 5.79 9.69
N VAL A 16 12.93 4.67 10.30
CA VAL A 16 13.90 3.73 9.71
C VAL A 16 13.40 3.14 8.39
N TYR A 17 12.09 2.90 8.30
CA TYR A 17 11.44 2.42 7.09
C TYR A 17 11.41 3.52 6.01
N TRP A 18 10.98 4.75 6.35
CA TRP A 18 10.91 5.87 5.41
C TRP A 18 12.29 6.28 4.87
N ASP A 19 13.30 6.32 5.74
CA ASP A 19 14.67 6.65 5.37
C ASP A 19 15.28 5.63 4.39
N LYS A 20 14.79 4.38 4.38
CA LYS A 20 15.16 3.34 3.40
C LYS A 20 14.25 3.36 2.16
N LEU A 21 12.96 3.60 2.35
CA LEU A 21 11.98 3.62 1.28
C LEU A 21 12.24 4.76 0.30
N ARG A 22 12.53 5.95 0.80
CA ARG A 22 12.75 7.14 -0.03
C ARG A 22 13.83 6.96 -1.10
N PRO A 23 15.08 6.59 -0.77
CA PRO A 23 16.11 6.37 -1.79
C PRO A 23 15.78 5.19 -2.73
N PHE A 24 15.05 4.17 -2.24
CA PHE A 24 14.58 3.08 -3.08
C PHE A 24 13.58 3.54 -4.14
N LEU A 25 12.60 4.37 -3.75
CA LEU A 25 11.63 4.95 -4.66
C LEU A 25 12.30 5.90 -5.65
N GLU A 26 13.19 6.79 -5.19
CA GLU A 26 13.96 7.71 -6.04
C GLU A 26 14.80 6.97 -7.09
N ALA A 27 15.38 5.83 -6.74
CA ALA A 27 16.13 5.00 -7.68
C ALA A 27 15.24 4.24 -8.69
N SER A 28 13.94 4.12 -8.41
CA SER A 28 13.00 3.32 -9.19
C SER A 28 12.12 4.14 -10.15
N VAL A 29 12.10 5.47 -10.00
CA VAL A 29 11.25 6.35 -10.82
C VAL A 29 11.81 6.59 -12.22
N LEU A 30 10.90 6.70 -13.20
CA LEU A 30 11.23 7.16 -14.54
C LEU A 30 11.41 8.69 -14.57
N PRO A 31 12.10 9.25 -15.59
CA PRO A 31 12.20 10.70 -15.76
C PRO A 31 10.83 11.40 -15.71
N ASN A 32 10.78 12.60 -15.14
CA ASN A 32 9.57 13.41 -14.96
C ASN A 32 8.48 12.75 -14.08
N THR A 33 8.86 11.82 -13.21
CA THR A 33 7.97 11.24 -12.18
C THR A 33 8.46 11.65 -10.79
N ASP A 34 7.56 12.17 -9.97
CA ASP A 34 7.80 12.50 -8.56
C ASP A 34 6.92 11.61 -7.68
N ILE A 35 7.46 11.15 -6.56
CA ILE A 35 6.72 10.37 -5.57
C ILE A 35 6.74 11.11 -4.22
N THR A 36 5.56 11.46 -3.73
CA THR A 36 5.38 12.00 -2.38
C THR A 36 4.96 10.88 -1.44
N ILE A 37 5.58 10.77 -0.26
CA ILE A 37 5.22 9.77 0.75
C ILE A 37 4.33 10.46 1.79
N GLU A 38 3.14 9.90 2.03
CA GLU A 38 2.21 10.37 3.05
C GLU A 38 1.87 9.23 4.01
N GLY A 39 1.86 9.53 5.32
CA GLY A 39 1.60 8.56 6.38
C GLY A 39 0.18 8.64 6.91
N ILE A 40 -0.16 7.73 7.83
CA ILE A 40 -1.41 7.77 8.60
C ILE A 40 -1.05 8.00 10.06
N THR A 41 -1.75 8.93 10.71
CA THR A 41 -1.65 9.20 12.15
C THR A 41 -3.05 9.11 12.79
N PRO A 42 -3.26 8.29 13.84
CA PRO A 42 -2.30 7.34 14.43
C PRO A 42 -1.82 6.28 13.42
N HIS A 43 -0.60 5.79 13.55
CA HIS A 43 -0.02 4.78 12.64
C HIS A 43 -0.58 3.37 12.88
N ASP A 44 -0.40 2.47 11.91
CA ASP A 44 -0.60 1.04 12.09
C ASP A 44 0.43 0.48 13.09
N SER A 45 -0.07 0.06 14.25
CA SER A 45 0.74 -0.30 15.42
C SER A 45 0.53 -1.75 15.87
N PHE A 46 -0.49 -2.45 15.37
CA PHE A 46 -0.82 -3.79 15.82
C PHE A 46 -1.43 -4.65 14.72
N ALA A 47 -0.96 -5.90 14.62
CA ALA A 47 -1.55 -6.91 13.76
C ALA A 47 -2.94 -7.34 14.29
N HIS A 48 -3.96 -6.55 13.96
CA HIS A 48 -5.34 -6.73 14.38
C HIS A 48 -6.32 -6.11 13.38
N ALA A 49 -7.44 -6.82 13.12
CA ALA A 49 -8.43 -6.41 12.11
C ALA A 49 -9.04 -5.02 12.36
N LEU A 50 -9.17 -4.61 13.63
CA LEU A 50 -9.65 -3.26 13.98
C LEU A 50 -8.69 -2.16 13.53
N VAL A 51 -7.38 -2.39 13.66
CA VAL A 51 -6.36 -1.42 13.24
C VAL A 51 -6.31 -1.35 11.72
N GLU A 52 -6.34 -2.51 11.05
CA GLU A 52 -6.44 -2.59 9.58
C GLU A 52 -7.67 -1.84 9.05
N MET A 53 -8.85 -2.01 9.67
CA MET A 53 -10.06 -1.29 9.28
C MET A 53 -9.92 0.22 9.47
N ARG A 54 -9.39 0.67 10.60
CA ARG A 54 -9.18 2.10 10.87
C ARG A 54 -8.21 2.72 9.88
N CYS A 55 -7.05 2.09 9.65
CA CYS A 55 -6.06 2.58 8.69
C CYS A 55 -6.61 2.54 7.27
N ALA A 56 -7.39 1.52 6.90
CA ALA A 56 -8.06 1.46 5.60
C ALA A 56 -8.98 2.67 5.38
N ARG A 57 -9.76 3.07 6.39
CA ARG A 57 -10.58 4.29 6.29
C ARG A 57 -9.74 5.52 6.00
N GLU A 58 -8.66 5.73 6.76
CA GLU A 58 -7.78 6.89 6.57
C GLU A 58 -7.08 6.86 5.21
N MET A 59 -6.62 5.68 4.78
CA MET A 59 -6.04 5.47 3.45
C MET A 59 -7.02 5.88 2.35
N ILE A 60 -8.30 5.48 2.44
CA ILE A 60 -9.34 5.86 1.46
C ILE A 60 -9.54 7.39 1.45
N CYS A 61 -9.62 8.03 2.61
CA CYS A 61 -9.71 9.49 2.70
C CYS A 61 -8.53 10.18 2.01
N ASN A 62 -7.31 9.69 2.23
CA ASN A 62 -6.11 10.24 1.63
C ASN A 62 -6.07 10.03 0.12
N VAL A 63 -6.53 8.87 -0.38
CA VAL A 63 -6.65 8.62 -1.84
C VAL A 63 -7.60 9.63 -2.48
N ILE A 64 -8.77 9.88 -1.87
CA ILE A 64 -9.72 10.89 -2.37
C ILE A 64 -9.08 12.29 -2.36
N GLN A 65 -8.32 12.62 -1.32
CA GLN A 65 -7.64 13.91 -1.26
C GLN A 65 -6.52 14.01 -2.30
N ALA A 66 -5.78 12.94 -2.55
CA ALA A 66 -4.73 12.89 -3.56
C ALA A 66 -5.27 13.23 -4.97
N GLU A 67 -6.42 12.68 -5.35
CA GLU A 67 -7.05 13.04 -6.62
C GLU A 67 -7.39 14.53 -6.68
N ARG A 68 -7.97 15.08 -5.60
CA ARG A 68 -8.29 16.52 -5.51
C ARG A 68 -7.05 17.42 -5.59
N ASP A 69 -5.93 16.94 -5.08
CA ASP A 69 -4.64 17.64 -5.10
C ASP A 69 -3.89 17.47 -6.43
N GLY A 70 -4.50 16.79 -7.41
CA GLY A 70 -3.98 16.61 -8.75
C GLY A 70 -2.82 15.61 -8.84
N TYR A 71 -2.84 14.56 -8.01
CA TYR A 71 -1.98 13.39 -8.23
C TYR A 71 -2.50 12.55 -9.40
N ASP A 72 -1.58 11.92 -10.13
CA ASP A 72 -1.90 11.10 -11.30
C ASP A 72 -2.18 9.63 -10.92
N ALA A 73 -1.69 9.16 -9.77
CA ALA A 73 -1.91 7.81 -9.25
C ALA A 73 -1.57 7.71 -7.75
N VAL A 74 -2.05 6.65 -7.09
CA VAL A 74 -1.71 6.31 -5.71
C VAL A 74 -1.15 4.89 -5.62
N ILE A 75 -0.07 4.71 -4.86
CA ILE A 75 0.48 3.43 -4.45
C ILE A 75 0.13 3.20 -2.98
N VAL A 76 -0.59 2.12 -2.68
CA VAL A 76 -0.92 1.71 -1.31
C VAL A 76 0.28 0.94 -0.73
N GLY A 77 1.05 1.61 0.13
CA GLY A 77 2.27 1.11 0.76
C GLY A 77 2.05 0.14 1.91
N HIS A 78 1.10 -0.80 1.76
CA HIS A 78 0.71 -1.75 2.79
C HIS A 78 0.36 -3.09 2.17
N PHE A 79 1.12 -4.15 2.51
CA PHE A 79 1.01 -5.44 1.81
C PHE A 79 -0.37 -6.09 1.97
N GLN A 80 -1.06 -5.83 3.07
CA GLN A 80 -2.43 -6.31 3.34
C GLN A 80 -3.48 -5.65 2.44
N ASP A 81 -3.13 -4.57 1.72
CA ASP A 81 -4.00 -3.82 0.81
C ASP A 81 -5.37 -3.46 1.42
N ALA A 82 -5.40 -3.18 2.72
CA ALA A 82 -6.64 -2.94 3.46
C ALA A 82 -7.35 -1.67 2.93
N GLY A 83 -8.54 -1.81 2.35
CA GLY A 83 -9.29 -0.69 1.76
C GLY A 83 -9.01 -0.43 0.27
N LEU A 84 -8.18 -1.24 -0.39
CA LEU A 84 -7.76 -1.01 -1.79
C LEU A 84 -8.94 -0.90 -2.76
N TYR A 85 -9.93 -1.80 -2.65
CA TYR A 85 -11.06 -1.82 -3.58
C TYR A 85 -12.04 -0.69 -3.32
N GLU A 86 -12.24 -0.38 -2.04
CA GLU A 86 -13.02 0.75 -1.60
C GLU A 86 -12.40 2.04 -2.15
N ALA A 87 -11.09 2.23 -1.98
CA ALA A 87 -10.36 3.38 -2.54
C ALA A 87 -10.52 3.48 -4.07
N ARG A 88 -10.32 2.39 -4.80
CA ARG A 88 -10.53 2.32 -6.27
C ARG A 88 -11.94 2.70 -6.71
N SER A 89 -12.95 2.50 -5.85
CA SER A 89 -14.33 2.88 -6.18
C SER A 89 -14.65 4.36 -5.94
N THR A 90 -13.72 5.11 -5.34
CA THR A 90 -13.94 6.50 -4.93
C THR A 90 -13.26 7.55 -5.81
N VAL A 91 -12.34 7.14 -6.69
CA VAL A 91 -11.52 8.02 -7.53
C VAL A 91 -11.39 7.46 -8.94
N ASP A 92 -11.10 8.33 -9.92
CA ASP A 92 -10.85 7.99 -11.32
C ASP A 92 -9.37 7.72 -11.61
N ILE A 93 -8.46 8.16 -10.73
CA ILE A 93 -7.02 7.87 -10.86
C ILE A 93 -6.66 6.43 -10.46
N PRO A 94 -5.62 5.82 -11.06
CA PRO A 94 -5.16 4.49 -10.67
C PRO A 94 -4.75 4.40 -9.20
N VAL A 95 -5.25 3.38 -8.51
CA VAL A 95 -4.84 3.02 -7.14
C VAL A 95 -4.25 1.61 -7.15
N ILE A 96 -2.95 1.50 -6.87
CA ILE A 96 -2.15 0.28 -7.00
C ILE A 96 -1.85 -0.29 -5.62
N GLY A 97 -2.26 -1.53 -5.37
CA GLY A 97 -1.94 -2.27 -4.15
C GLY A 97 -0.54 -2.86 -4.18
N LEU A 98 0.23 -2.70 -3.10
CA LEU A 98 1.55 -3.32 -2.97
C LEU A 98 1.47 -4.86 -2.90
N GLY A 99 0.49 -5.41 -2.18
CA GLY A 99 0.30 -6.85 -2.06
C GLY A 99 -0.13 -7.49 -3.39
N GLU A 100 -1.16 -6.92 -4.01
CA GLU A 100 -1.70 -7.35 -5.31
C GLU A 100 -0.62 -7.34 -6.40
N SER A 101 0.08 -6.22 -6.56
CA SER A 101 1.13 -6.07 -7.58
C SER A 101 2.31 -7.01 -7.35
N SER A 102 2.74 -7.20 -6.10
CA SER A 102 3.82 -8.13 -5.74
C SER A 102 3.46 -9.57 -6.10
N MET A 103 2.25 -10.02 -5.73
CA MET A 103 1.82 -11.38 -6.00
C MET A 103 1.63 -11.66 -7.49
N LEU A 104 1.03 -10.72 -8.24
CA LEU A 104 0.91 -10.82 -9.70
C LEU A 104 2.27 -10.90 -10.38
N TYR A 105 3.25 -10.11 -9.93
CA TYR A 105 4.61 -10.15 -10.45
C TYR A 105 5.27 -11.52 -10.19
N CYS A 106 5.13 -12.05 -8.98
CA CYS A 106 5.69 -13.36 -8.63
C CYS A 106 5.12 -14.51 -9.48
N CYS A 107 3.87 -14.44 -9.95
CA CYS A 107 3.28 -15.44 -10.84
C CYS A 107 4.02 -15.56 -12.19
N GLN A 108 4.78 -14.54 -12.59
CA GLN A 108 5.62 -14.58 -13.79
C GLN A 108 6.97 -15.27 -13.55
N LEU A 109 7.37 -15.45 -12.28
CA LEU A 109 8.71 -15.90 -11.89
C LEU A 109 8.73 -17.36 -11.41
N ALA A 110 7.65 -17.85 -10.80
CA ALA A 110 7.63 -19.18 -10.20
C ALA A 110 6.24 -19.83 -10.22
N GLN A 111 6.22 -21.16 -10.26
CA GLN A 111 4.98 -21.95 -10.15
C GLN A 111 4.40 -22.02 -8.74
N ARG A 112 5.24 -21.78 -7.71
CA ARG A 112 4.85 -21.80 -6.29
C ARG A 112 5.55 -20.66 -5.58
N ILE A 113 4.78 -19.90 -4.81
CA ILE A 113 5.24 -18.70 -4.11
C ILE A 113 4.94 -18.88 -2.62
N GLY A 114 5.85 -18.41 -1.77
CA GLY A 114 5.65 -18.34 -0.32
C GLY A 114 5.63 -16.89 0.14
N ILE A 115 4.70 -16.55 1.04
CA ILE A 115 4.66 -15.24 1.70
C ILE A 115 5.34 -15.36 3.06
N VAL A 116 6.37 -14.56 3.28
CA VAL A 116 7.03 -14.40 4.60
C VAL A 116 6.47 -13.13 5.25
N THR A 117 5.92 -13.26 6.44
CA THR A 117 5.26 -12.15 7.15
C THR A 117 5.85 -11.92 8.53
N ILE A 118 5.73 -10.68 9.01
CA ILE A 118 6.20 -10.25 10.34
C ILE A 118 5.37 -10.80 11.49
N ASN A 119 4.11 -11.23 11.22
CA ASN A 119 3.22 -11.71 12.27
C ASN A 119 2.28 -12.82 11.77
N PRO A 120 2.23 -13.99 12.44
CA PRO A 120 1.37 -15.10 12.02
C PRO A 120 -0.12 -14.76 12.02
N ARG A 121 -0.57 -13.73 12.76
CA ARG A 121 -1.96 -13.25 12.75
C ARG A 121 -2.45 -12.80 11.38
N PHE A 122 -1.56 -12.45 10.46
CA PHE A 122 -1.92 -12.10 9.08
C PHE A 122 -2.13 -13.31 8.18
N THR A 123 -1.85 -14.53 8.63
CA THR A 123 -2.01 -15.74 7.81
C THR A 123 -3.44 -15.91 7.26
N PRO A 124 -4.52 -15.75 8.06
CA PRO A 124 -5.87 -15.76 7.54
C PRO A 124 -6.14 -14.60 6.57
N TRP A 125 -5.59 -13.42 6.83
CA TRP A 125 -5.72 -12.25 5.96
C TRP A 125 -5.14 -12.53 4.56
N PHE A 126 -3.90 -13.00 4.48
CA PHE A 126 -3.29 -13.31 3.18
C PHE A 126 -4.04 -14.39 2.43
N ARG A 127 -4.58 -15.41 3.11
CA ARG A 127 -5.44 -16.40 2.45
C ARG A 127 -6.69 -15.77 1.84
N HIS A 128 -7.32 -14.81 2.53
CA HIS A 128 -8.47 -14.09 1.98
C HIS A 128 -8.07 -13.17 0.83
N GLN A 129 -6.95 -12.46 0.97
CA GLN A 129 -6.41 -11.57 -0.04
C GLN A 129 -6.07 -12.32 -1.34
N ILE A 130 -5.32 -13.42 -1.26
CA ILE A 130 -4.98 -14.30 -2.39
C ILE A 130 -6.25 -14.78 -3.11
N ARG A 131 -7.24 -15.28 -2.35
CA ARG A 131 -8.53 -15.71 -2.91
C ARG A 131 -9.27 -14.56 -3.59
N LYS A 132 -9.23 -13.36 -3.01
CA LYS A 132 -9.87 -12.16 -3.58
C LYS A 132 -9.22 -11.77 -4.91
N TYR A 133 -7.92 -11.97 -5.05
CA TYR A 133 -7.16 -11.71 -6.29
C TYR A 133 -7.28 -12.83 -7.32
N GLY A 134 -7.79 -14.00 -6.94
CA GLY A 134 -7.88 -15.15 -7.84
C GLY A 134 -6.53 -15.80 -8.13
N LEU A 135 -5.58 -15.71 -7.19
CA LEU A 135 -4.24 -16.31 -7.26
C LEU A 135 -4.14 -17.62 -6.47
#